data_AF-A0A447NGI6-F1
#
_entry.id   AF-A0A447NGI6-F1
#
_cell.length_a   1.000
_cell.length_b   1.000
_cell.length_c   1.000
_cell.angle_alpha   90.00
_cell.angle_beta   90.00
_cell.angle_gamma   90.00
#
_symmetry.space_group_name_H-M   'P 1'
#
loop_
_entity.id
_entity.type
_entity.pdbx_description
1 polymer ?
#
loop_
_entity_poly.entity_id
_entity_poly.type
_entity_poly.pdbx_seq_one_letter_code
_entity_poly.pdbx_strand_id
1 'polypeptide(L)'
;MTLSWSKDGEIFLLHDDNLERTSNGWGVAGELNWQDLLRVDAGGWFSGEFKGEPLPLLSQVADRCHKHGMMANIEIKPTTGSGRLTGRVVALAAANCGPI
;
A
#
# COMPACT_ATOMS: atom_id res chain seq x y z
N MET A 1 -1.67 -7.24 6.14
CA MET A 1 -1.29 -5.95 5.54
C MET A 1 -2.53 -5.33 4.91
N THR A 2 -2.69 -4.01 4.96
CA THR A 2 -3.82 -3.29 4.36
C THR A 2 -3.39 -2.67 3.04
N LEU A 3 -4.25 -2.73 2.03
CA LEU A 3 -3.97 -2.19 0.70
C LEU A 3 -4.80 -0.93 0.43
N SER A 4 -4.14 0.00 -0.26
CA SER A 4 -4.71 1.21 -0.84
C SER A 4 -4.36 1.26 -2.34
N TRP A 5 -4.95 2.19 -3.07
CA TRP A 5 -4.58 2.45 -4.47
C TRP A 5 -4.38 3.94 -4.72
N SER A 6 -3.45 4.29 -5.60
CA SER A 6 -3.22 5.67 -6.02
C SER A 6 -4.26 6.12 -7.04
N LYS A 7 -4.30 7.43 -7.33
CA LYS A 7 -5.20 8.01 -8.33
C LYS A 7 -5.04 7.40 -9.73
N ASP A 8 -3.81 7.03 -10.08
CA ASP A 8 -3.43 6.38 -11.34
C ASP A 8 -3.47 4.83 -11.27
N GLY A 9 -3.90 4.25 -10.15
CA GLY A 9 -4.28 2.84 -10.05
C GLY A 9 -3.20 1.90 -9.54
N GLU A 10 -2.07 2.40 -9.04
CA GLU A 10 -1.03 1.59 -8.41
C GLU A 10 -1.48 1.10 -7.03
N ILE A 11 -1.26 -0.19 -6.74
CA ILE A 11 -1.66 -0.81 -5.46
C ILE A 11 -0.48 -0.82 -4.50
N PHE A 12 -0.65 -0.16 -3.35
CA PHE A 12 0.40 -0.01 -2.34
C PHE A 12 -0.14 -0.29 -0.93
N LEU A 13 0.75 -0.40 0.05
CA LEU A 13 0.37 -0.63 1.43
C LEU A 13 0.27 0.69 2.19
N LEU A 14 -0.90 0.94 2.74
CA LEU A 14 -1.17 1.98 3.71
C LEU A 14 -2.42 1.56 4.50
N HIS A 15 -2.43 1.79 5.81
CA HIS A 15 -3.57 1.41 6.64
C HIS A 15 -4.66 2.48 6.67
N ASP A 16 -4.27 3.76 6.67
CA ASP A 16 -5.19 4.89 6.74
C ASP A 16 -5.50 5.39 5.33
N ASP A 17 -6.61 6.11 5.16
CA ASP A 17 -6.89 6.80 3.89
C ASP A 17 -5.92 7.98 3.68
N ASN A 18 -5.42 8.57 4.78
CA ASN A 18 -4.54 9.72 4.75
C ASN A 18 -3.10 9.39 5.18
N LEU A 19 -2.17 10.28 4.84
CA LEU A 19 -0.74 10.07 4.99
C LEU A 19 -0.16 10.47 6.36
N GLU A 20 -0.84 11.27 7.19
CA GLU A 20 -0.21 12.02 8.28
C GLU A 20 0.26 11.15 9.45
N ARG A 21 -0.40 10.02 9.73
CA ARG A 21 -0.04 9.20 10.90
C ARG A 21 1.27 8.46 10.71
N THR A 22 1.54 7.98 9.50
CA THR A 22 2.66 7.06 9.22
C THR A 22 3.59 7.58 8.12
N SER A 23 3.63 8.89 7.90
CA SER A 23 4.58 9.48 6.96
C SER A 23 4.79 10.97 7.21
N ASN A 24 5.62 11.59 6.37
CA ASN A 24 5.77 13.05 6.29
C ASN A 24 4.82 13.72 5.26
N GLY A 25 3.90 12.96 4.66
CA GLY A 25 2.92 13.43 3.69
C GLY A 25 1.61 13.89 4.32
N TRP A 26 0.76 14.50 3.50
CA TRP A 26 -0.54 15.07 3.91
C TRP A 26 -1.60 14.78 2.85
N GLY A 27 -2.86 14.69 3.29
CA GLY A 27 -4.01 14.45 2.42
C GLY A 27 -4.31 12.98 2.15
N VAL A 28 -5.34 12.76 1.33
CA VAL A 28 -5.86 11.42 1.00
C VAL A 28 -4.94 10.77 -0.03
N ALA A 29 -4.31 9.65 0.33
CA ALA A 29 -3.31 8.99 -0.51
C ALA A 29 -3.88 8.54 -1.86
N GLY A 30 -5.15 8.11 -1.88
CA GLY A 30 -5.85 7.69 -3.10
C GLY A 30 -6.19 8.82 -4.08
N GLU A 31 -5.98 10.08 -3.71
CA GLU A 31 -6.15 11.25 -4.59
C GLU A 31 -4.84 11.68 -5.27
N LEU A 32 -3.71 11.07 -4.91
CA LEU A 32 -2.38 11.37 -5.43
C LEU A 32 -1.95 10.35 -6.48
N ASN A 33 -1.19 10.79 -7.48
CA ASN A 33 -0.54 9.86 -8.42
C ASN A 33 0.60 9.13 -7.72
N TRP A 34 0.95 7.94 -8.21
CA TRP A 34 2.03 7.14 -7.62
C TRP A 34 3.38 7.86 -7.60
N GLN A 35 3.67 8.67 -8.61
CA GLN A 35 4.92 9.45 -8.66
C GLN A 35 5.06 10.46 -7.50
N ASP A 36 3.94 10.96 -6.99
CA ASP A 36 3.94 11.85 -5.83
C ASP A 36 4.08 11.05 -4.53
N LEU A 37 3.39 9.91 -4.43
CA LEU A 37 3.49 8.98 -3.30
C LEU A 37 4.88 8.38 -3.12
N LEU A 38 5.63 8.16 -4.21
CA LEU A 38 7.01 7.69 -4.18
C LEU A 38 7.97 8.63 -3.44
N ARG A 39 7.60 9.90 -3.25
CA ARG A 39 8.42 10.91 -2.55
C ARG A 39 8.14 10.97 -1.06
N VAL A 40 7.14 10.23 -0.58
CA VAL A 40 6.72 10.19 0.81
C VAL A 40 7.70 9.33 1.62
N ASP A 41 8.14 9.85 2.77
CA ASP A 41 8.90 9.11 3.77
C ASP A 41 7.93 8.49 4.77
N ALA A 42 7.73 7.17 4.65
CA ALA A 42 6.83 6.36 5.46
C ALA A 42 7.52 5.71 6.69
N GLY A 43 8.78 6.02 6.96
CA GLY A 43 9.54 5.41 8.07
C GLY A 43 10.08 6.41 9.09
N GLY A 44 10.40 7.63 8.68
CA GLY A 44 11.01 8.65 9.56
C GLY A 44 10.15 9.03 10.76
N TRP A 45 8.83 8.84 10.70
CA TRP A 45 7.92 9.03 11.83
C TRP A 45 8.13 8.01 12.96
N PHE A 46 8.58 6.80 12.63
CA PHE A 46 8.79 5.71 13.59
C PHE A 46 10.15 5.84 14.28
N SER A 47 11.22 6.04 13.51
CA SER A 47 12.57 6.33 14.01
C SER A 47 13.44 6.88 12.88
N GLY A 48 14.47 7.66 13.25
CA GLY A 48 15.44 8.19 12.28
C GLY A 48 16.23 7.11 11.53
N GLU A 49 16.29 5.88 12.05
CA GLU A 49 16.88 4.71 11.36
C GLU A 49 16.11 4.33 10.08
N PHE A 50 14.80 4.58 10.05
CA PHE A 50 13.92 4.26 8.92
C PHE A 50 13.63 5.49 8.05
N LYS A 51 14.44 6.54 8.18
CA LYS A 51 14.26 7.76 7.39
C LYS A 51 14.44 7.44 5.90
N GLY A 52 13.47 7.87 5.09
CA GLY A 52 13.45 7.68 3.65
C GLY A 52 12.85 6.35 3.19
N GLU A 53 12.28 5.54 4.10
CA GLU A 53 11.56 4.34 3.70
C GLU A 53 10.32 4.72 2.85
N PRO A 54 10.15 4.15 1.64
CA PRO A 54 9.03 4.48 0.77
C PRO A 54 7.76 3.72 1.18
N LEU A 55 6.62 4.14 0.65
CA LEU A 55 5.42 3.30 0.61
C LEU A 55 5.69 2.08 -0.30
N PRO A 56 5.45 0.84 0.15
CA PRO A 56 5.73 -0.33 -0.67
C PRO A 56 4.55 -0.68 -1.60
N LEU A 57 4.85 -1.04 -2.84
CA LEU A 57 3.90 -1.63 -3.78
C LEU A 57 3.57 -3.07 -3.36
N LEU A 58 2.37 -3.53 -3.70
CA LEU A 58 1.97 -4.93 -3.48
C LEU A 58 2.94 -5.91 -4.17
N SER A 59 3.42 -5.57 -5.38
CA SER A 59 4.40 -6.39 -6.12
C SER A 59 5.72 -6.56 -5.36
N GLN A 60 6.22 -5.49 -4.74
CA GLN A 60 7.44 -5.54 -3.93
C GLN A 60 7.26 -6.41 -2.68
N VAL A 61 6.07 -6.36 -2.09
CA VAL A 61 5.74 -7.21 -0.93
C VAL A 61 5.62 -8.67 -1.34
N ALA A 62 5.02 -8.96 -2.51
CA ALA A 62 4.95 -10.29 -3.07
C ALA A 62 6.33 -10.90 -3.32
N ASP A 63 7.21 -10.17 -4.00
CA ASP A 63 8.60 -10.58 -4.25
C ASP A 63 9.33 -10.89 -2.94
N ARG A 64 9.09 -10.07 -1.90
CA ARG A 64 9.67 -10.28 -0.57
C ARG A 64 9.10 -11.52 0.10
N CYS A 65 7.79 -11.77 0.01
CA CYS A 65 7.16 -12.98 0.53
C CYS A 65 7.74 -14.22 -0.13
N HIS A 66 7.87 -14.26 -1.47
CA HIS A 66 8.48 -15.37 -2.18
C HIS A 66 9.92 -15.61 -1.76
N LYS A 67 10.73 -14.54 -1.71
CA LYS A 67 12.13 -14.61 -1.32
C LYS A 67 12.33 -15.23 0.07
N HIS A 68 11.39 -15.00 0.97
CA HIS A 68 11.47 -15.46 2.36
C HIS A 68 10.56 -16.65 2.67
N GLY A 69 9.87 -17.23 1.68
CA GLY A 69 8.95 -18.36 1.89
C GLY A 69 7.80 -18.03 2.84
N MET A 70 7.32 -16.78 2.84
CA MET A 70 6.25 -16.30 3.70
C MET A 70 4.91 -16.30 2.96
N MET A 71 3.84 -16.52 3.73
CA MET A 71 2.47 -16.24 3.28
C MET A 71 2.02 -14.86 3.79
N ALA A 72 1.18 -14.18 3.02
CA ALA A 72 0.64 -12.87 3.29
C ALA A 72 -0.85 -12.95 3.59
N ASN A 73 -1.25 -12.39 4.74
CA ASN A 73 -2.65 -12.08 4.99
C ASN A 73 -2.97 -10.66 4.51
N ILE A 74 -3.76 -10.54 3.44
CA ILE A 74 -4.19 -9.27 2.87
C ILE A 74 -5.55 -8.87 3.46
N GLU A 75 -5.56 -7.77 4.19
CA GLU A 75 -6.78 -7.16 4.74
C GLU A 75 -7.41 -6.23 3.70
N ILE A 76 -8.67 -6.49 3.36
CA ILE A 76 -9.45 -5.67 2.45
C ILE A 76 -10.26 -4.67 3.28
N LYS A 77 -9.87 -3.39 3.25
CA LYS A 77 -10.62 -2.29 3.86
C LYS A 77 -11.23 -1.37 2.80
N PRO A 78 -12.51 -1.54 2.47
CA PRO A 78 -13.18 -0.61 1.58
C PRO A 78 -13.60 0.66 2.31
N THR A 79 -13.51 1.81 1.64
CA THR A 79 -14.29 2.99 1.98
C THR A 79 -15.79 2.61 1.96
N THR A 80 -16.59 3.20 2.85
CA THR A 80 -18.04 2.93 2.90
C THR A 80 -18.68 3.11 1.52
N GLY A 81 -19.29 2.04 0.99
CA GLY A 81 -19.92 2.03 -0.34
C GLY A 81 -19.06 1.49 -1.50
N SER A 82 -17.75 1.26 -1.31
CA SER A 82 -16.85 0.76 -2.38
C SER A 82 -16.50 -0.74 -2.28
N GLY A 83 -17.08 -1.47 -1.33
CA GLY A 83 -16.74 -2.87 -0.99
C GLY A 83 -16.53 -3.82 -2.17
N ARG A 84 -17.47 -3.85 -3.12
CA ARG A 84 -17.39 -4.76 -4.28
C ARG A 84 -16.24 -4.40 -5.23
N LEU A 85 -16.01 -3.11 -5.45
CA LEU A 85 -14.93 -2.65 -6.31
C LEU A 85 -13.58 -2.92 -5.66
N THR A 86 -13.42 -2.54 -4.39
CA THR A 86 -12.21 -2.78 -3.60
C THR A 86 -11.85 -4.26 -3.56
N GLY A 87 -12.82 -5.12 -3.25
CA GLY A 87 -12.60 -6.57 -3.23
C GLY A 87 -12.15 -7.12 -4.58
N ARG A 88 -12.76 -6.67 -5.69
CA ARG A 88 -12.37 -7.09 -7.04
C ARG A 88 -10.95 -6.65 -7.40
N VAL A 89 -10.61 -5.38 -7.15
CA VAL A 89 -9.29 -4.82 -7.47
C VAL A 89 -8.21 -5.54 -6.67
N VAL A 90 -8.40 -5.70 -5.35
CA VAL A 90 -7.44 -6.40 -4.49
C VAL A 90 -7.28 -7.85 -4.91
N ALA A 91 -8.37 -8.56 -5.22
CA ALA A 91 -8.28 -9.95 -5.66
C ALA A 91 -7.52 -10.11 -6.99
N LEU A 92 -7.75 -9.23 -7.96
CA LEU A 92 -7.04 -9.24 -9.23
C LEU A 92 -5.55 -8.87 -9.05
N ALA A 93 -5.25 -7.87 -8.22
CA ALA A 93 -3.88 -7.46 -7.94
C ALA A 93 -3.10 -8.59 -7.25
N ALA A 94 -3.69 -9.25 -6.25
CA ALA A 94 -3.08 -10.39 -5.57
C ALA A 94 -2.87 -11.58 -6.53
N ALA A 95 -3.85 -11.89 -7.40
CA ALA A 95 -3.72 -12.96 -8.38
C ALA A 95 -2.56 -12.74 -9.37
N ASN A 96 -2.30 -11.49 -9.75
CA ASN A 96 -1.19 -11.12 -10.63
C ASN A 96 0.19 -11.26 -9.97
N CYS A 97 0.25 -11.35 -8.64
CA CYS A 97 1.50 -11.47 -7.89
C CYS A 97 1.96 -12.93 -7.69
N GLY A 98 1.22 -13.92 -8.21
CA GLY A 98 1.51 -15.33 -7.93
C GLY A 98 1.10 -15.76 -6.51
N PRO A 99 1.53 -16.94 -6.04
CA PRO A 99 1.15 -17.45 -4.72
C PRO A 99 1.80 -16.62 -3.63
N ILE A 100 1.02 -15.81 -2.91
CA ILE A 100 1.46 -15.02 -1.76
C ILE A 100 0.55 -15.25 -0.57
#